data_AF-A0A1R1BCG0-F1
#
_entry.id   AF-A0A1R1BCG0-F1
#
_cell.length_a   1.000
_cell.length_b   1.000
_cell.length_c   1.000
_cell.angle_alpha   90.00
_cell.angle_beta   90.00
_cell.angle_gamma   90.00
#
_symmetry.space_group_name_H-M   'P 1'
#
loop_
_entity.id
_entity.type
_entity.pdbx_description
1 polymer ?
#
loop_
_entity_poly.entity_id
_entity_poly.type
_entity_poly.pdbx_seq_one_letter_code
_entity_poly.pdbx_strand_id
1 'polypeptide(L)'
;MEIFEHITFKSNLSLEEFTERLSEQVFLTQKFQYDYENENNWSRAFDEDHIEINISKPFEEGTLQEWDSTVPEGCNFGIALCSSDEIYNYENDKLNQGFVLEKLIPKYIKLVEIIINSNAYYHRGNYFKQYKELKNL
;
A
#
# COMPACT_ATOMS: atom_id res chain seq x y z
N MET A 1 10.07 15.59 -2.58
CA MET A 1 10.26 14.30 -3.30
C MET A 1 9.09 13.42 -2.92
N GLU A 2 8.34 12.94 -3.89
CA GLU A 2 7.04 12.31 -3.63
C GLU A 2 7.19 10.79 -3.52
N ILE A 3 6.67 10.21 -2.44
CA ILE A 3 6.47 8.77 -2.25
C ILE A 3 5.14 8.44 -2.90
N PHE A 4 5.16 7.52 -3.88
CA PHE A 4 3.94 7.03 -4.52
C PHE A 4 4.14 5.59 -4.96
N GLU A 5 3.83 4.66 -4.05
CA GLU A 5 4.22 3.25 -4.17
C GLU A 5 3.02 2.32 -4.08
N HIS A 6 3.00 1.25 -4.87
CA HIS A 6 1.85 0.38 -4.98
C HIS A 6 2.17 -1.08 -4.65
N ILE A 7 1.47 -1.60 -3.65
CA ILE A 7 1.50 -3.00 -3.26
C ILE A 7 0.15 -3.63 -3.62
N THR A 8 0.16 -4.85 -4.14
CA THR A 8 -1.05 -5.60 -4.44
C THR A 8 -0.95 -7.02 -3.92
N PHE A 9 -2.10 -7.62 -3.62
CA PHE A 9 -2.17 -8.98 -3.09
C PHE A 9 -3.56 -9.59 -3.31
N LYS A 10 -3.63 -10.90 -3.10
CA LYS A 10 -4.88 -11.65 -3.09
C LYS A 10 -5.30 -11.95 -1.65
N SER A 11 -6.54 -11.64 -1.31
CA SER A 11 -7.12 -11.99 -0.01
C SER A 11 -8.61 -12.28 -0.10
N ASN A 12 -9.09 -13.17 0.75
CA ASN A 12 -10.53 -13.44 0.91
C ASN A 12 -11.19 -12.54 1.97
N LEU A 13 -10.39 -11.74 2.70
CA LEU A 13 -10.91 -10.82 3.73
C LEU A 13 -11.76 -9.71 3.11
N SER A 14 -12.72 -9.19 3.86
CA SER A 14 -13.31 -7.89 3.53
C SER A 14 -12.28 -6.77 3.68
N LEU A 15 -12.60 -5.57 3.14
CA LEU A 15 -11.73 -4.41 3.31
C LEU A 15 -11.59 -4.08 4.81
N GLU A 16 -12.71 -4.09 5.52
CA GLU A 16 -12.82 -3.81 6.95
C GLU A 16 -12.05 -4.82 7.82
N GLU A 17 -12.13 -6.11 7.51
CA GLU A 17 -11.36 -7.15 8.22
C GLU A 17 -9.86 -6.97 8.00
N PHE A 18 -9.45 -6.61 6.78
CA PHE A 18 -8.04 -6.39 6.48
C PHE A 18 -7.50 -5.16 7.20
N THR A 19 -8.21 -4.03 7.14
CA THR A 19 -7.80 -2.77 7.77
C THR A 19 -7.80 -2.85 9.29
N GLU A 20 -8.75 -3.59 9.89
CA GLU A 20 -8.76 -3.87 11.32
C GLU A 20 -7.49 -4.61 11.74
N ARG A 21 -7.16 -5.72 11.08
CA ARG A 21 -5.92 -6.48 11.35
C ARG A 21 -4.67 -5.66 11.11
N LEU A 22 -4.64 -4.81 10.08
CA LEU A 22 -3.53 -3.92 9.82
C LEU A 22 -3.35 -2.89 10.94
N SER A 23 -4.45 -2.34 11.46
CA SER A 23 -4.43 -1.37 12.56
C SER A 23 -3.93 -1.94 13.89
N GLU A 24 -3.97 -3.26 14.06
CA GLU A 24 -3.37 -3.94 15.22
C GLU A 24 -1.84 -4.06 15.11
N GLN A 25 -1.28 -3.94 13.90
CA GLN A 25 0.15 -4.16 13.62
C GLN A 25 0.92 -2.88 13.33
N VAL A 26 0.23 -1.79 12.99
CA VAL A 26 0.82 -0.48 12.65
C VAL A 26 0.25 0.59 13.57
N PHE A 27 1.12 1.49 14.03
CA PHE A 27 0.67 2.68 14.73
C PHE A 27 0.07 3.65 13.72
N LEU A 28 -1.25 3.86 13.80
CA LEU A 28 -1.95 4.83 12.95
C LEU A 28 -2.22 6.10 13.74
N THR A 29 -2.03 7.27 13.12
CA THR A 29 -2.37 8.55 13.75
C THR A 29 -3.88 8.77 13.86
N GLN A 30 -4.66 8.02 13.09
CA GLN A 30 -6.12 7.97 13.16
C GLN A 30 -6.66 6.62 12.67
N LYS A 31 -7.93 6.33 12.97
CA LYS A 31 -8.62 5.15 12.43
C LYS A 31 -8.78 5.26 10.91
N PHE A 32 -8.85 4.11 10.25
CA PHE A 32 -9.23 4.06 8.83
C PHE A 32 -10.59 4.73 8.62
N GLN A 33 -10.62 5.64 7.64
CA GLN A 33 -11.83 6.19 7.06
C GLN A 33 -12.20 5.34 5.86
N TYR A 34 -13.50 5.14 5.62
CA TYR A 34 -14.01 4.32 4.53
C TYR A 34 -14.88 5.15 3.61
N ASP A 35 -14.85 4.80 2.33
CA ASP A 35 -15.78 5.30 1.33
C ASP A 35 -16.11 4.18 0.33
N TYR A 36 -17.21 4.37 -0.41
CA TYR A 36 -17.74 3.42 -1.37
C TYR A 36 -18.00 4.16 -2.68
N GLU A 37 -17.35 3.73 -3.75
CA GLU A 37 -17.61 4.20 -5.11
C GLU A 37 -18.35 3.13 -5.91
N ASN A 38 -18.69 3.42 -7.17
CA ASN A 38 -19.49 2.51 -7.99
C ASN A 38 -18.79 1.16 -8.25
N GLU A 39 -17.45 1.11 -8.25
CA GLU A 39 -16.67 -0.05 -8.71
C GLU A 39 -15.75 -0.65 -7.64
N ASN A 40 -15.55 0.04 -6.51
CA ASN A 40 -14.74 -0.44 -5.39
C ASN A 40 -15.17 0.17 -4.05
N ASN A 41 -14.70 -0.45 -2.97
CA ASN A 41 -14.58 0.24 -1.69
C ASN A 41 -13.13 0.59 -1.43
N TRP A 42 -12.93 1.72 -0.74
CA TRP A 42 -11.60 2.14 -0.33
C TRP A 42 -11.58 2.62 1.11
N SER A 43 -10.39 2.57 1.69
CA SER A 43 -10.13 3.06 3.04
C SER A 43 -8.80 3.79 3.08
N ARG A 44 -8.67 4.75 3.99
CA ARG A 44 -7.43 5.50 4.17
C ARG A 44 -7.10 5.78 5.63
N ALA A 45 -5.81 5.74 5.95
CA ALA A 45 -5.26 6.18 7.23
C ALA A 45 -3.86 6.79 7.02
N PHE A 46 -3.27 7.34 8.08
CA PHE A 46 -1.89 7.85 8.12
C PHE A 46 -1.15 7.07 9.22
N ASP A 47 0.09 6.68 8.94
CA ASP A 47 0.96 6.05 9.93
C ASP A 47 1.80 7.06 10.72
N GLU A 48 2.67 6.57 11.61
CA GLU A 48 3.54 7.39 12.44
C GLU A 48 4.52 8.29 11.67
N ASP A 49 4.81 7.95 10.42
CA ASP A 49 5.69 8.71 9.52
C ASP A 49 4.88 9.64 8.59
N HIS A 50 3.57 9.81 8.85
CA HIS A 50 2.62 10.57 8.03
C HIS A 50 2.52 10.07 6.59
N ILE A 51 2.78 8.78 6.36
CA ILE A 51 2.50 8.14 5.08
C ILE A 51 1.01 7.82 5.01
N GLU A 52 0.34 8.33 3.97
CA GLU A 52 -1.02 7.91 3.65
C GLU A 52 -1.00 6.46 3.18
N ILE A 53 -1.82 5.64 3.82
CA ILE A 53 -2.08 4.25 3.44
C ILE A 53 -3.47 4.24 2.82
N ASN A 54 -3.56 4.22 1.50
CA ASN A 54 -4.82 4.13 0.78
C ASN A 54 -5.01 2.70 0.26
N ILE A 55 -6.07 2.03 0.72
CA ILE A 55 -6.34 0.62 0.44
C ILE A 55 -7.65 0.53 -0.33
N SER A 56 -7.63 -0.12 -1.48
CA SER A 56 -8.79 -0.34 -2.33
C SER A 56 -9.02 -1.83 -2.59
N LYS A 57 -10.29 -2.20 -2.71
CA LYS A 57 -10.74 -3.53 -3.11
C LYS A 57 -11.90 -3.40 -4.09
N PRO A 58 -11.72 -3.73 -5.38
CA PRO A 58 -12.82 -3.76 -6.33
C PRO A 58 -13.89 -4.80 -5.96
N PHE A 59 -15.12 -4.56 -6.38
CA PHE A 59 -16.21 -5.51 -6.16
C PHE A 59 -16.10 -6.75 -7.05
N GLU A 60 -15.58 -6.57 -8.27
CA GLU A 60 -15.44 -7.63 -9.26
C GLU A 60 -13.99 -8.15 -9.33
N GLU A 61 -13.84 -9.46 -9.53
CA GLU A 61 -12.52 -10.07 -9.72
C GLU A 61 -11.96 -9.68 -11.09
N GLY A 62 -10.65 -9.42 -11.17
CA GLY A 62 -9.98 -9.03 -12.42
C GLY A 62 -9.95 -7.52 -12.67
N THR A 63 -10.80 -6.73 -11.99
CA THR A 63 -10.89 -5.27 -12.19
C THR A 63 -9.57 -4.55 -11.93
N LEU A 64 -8.76 -4.98 -10.94
CA LEU A 64 -7.45 -4.36 -10.71
C LEU A 64 -6.52 -4.51 -11.93
N GLN A 65 -6.54 -5.67 -12.58
CA GLN A 65 -5.71 -5.95 -13.76
C GLN A 65 -6.21 -5.20 -15.00
N GLU A 66 -7.53 -4.97 -15.10
CA GLU A 66 -8.12 -4.11 -16.13
C GLU A 66 -7.70 -2.65 -15.97
N TRP A 67 -7.65 -2.16 -14.74
CA TRP A 67 -7.20 -0.80 -14.43
C TRP A 67 -5.68 -0.64 -14.53
N ASP A 68 -4.92 -1.69 -14.22
CA ASP A 68 -3.46 -1.67 -14.23
C ASP A 68 -2.87 -3.03 -14.62
N SER A 69 -2.39 -3.12 -15.86
CA SER A 69 -1.76 -4.32 -16.42
C SER A 69 -0.48 -4.80 -15.71
N THR A 70 0.09 -4.01 -14.78
CA THR A 70 1.24 -4.43 -13.98
C THR A 70 0.86 -5.25 -12.74
N VAL A 71 -0.43 -5.27 -12.38
CA VAL A 71 -0.94 -6.06 -11.26
C VAL A 71 -0.85 -7.56 -11.60
N PRO A 72 -0.23 -8.40 -10.75
CA PRO A 72 -0.22 -9.85 -10.94
C PRO A 72 -1.64 -10.44 -10.98
N GLU A 73 -1.82 -11.48 -11.80
CA GLU A 73 -3.11 -12.13 -11.99
C GLU A 73 -3.71 -12.63 -10.67
N GLY A 74 -5.01 -12.38 -10.48
CA GLY A 74 -5.78 -12.85 -9.32
C GLY A 74 -5.63 -12.02 -8.04
N CYS A 75 -4.82 -10.95 -8.04
CA CYS A 75 -4.83 -9.98 -6.96
C CYS A 75 -6.12 -9.16 -6.97
N ASN A 76 -6.68 -8.89 -5.78
CA ASN A 76 -7.96 -8.21 -5.60
C ASN A 76 -7.92 -7.08 -4.55
N PHE A 77 -6.74 -6.78 -4.01
CA PHE A 77 -6.48 -5.61 -3.19
C PHE A 77 -5.32 -4.78 -3.77
N GLY A 78 -5.44 -3.46 -3.66
CA GLY A 78 -4.36 -2.51 -3.93
C GLY A 78 -4.12 -1.63 -2.71
N ILE A 79 -2.85 -1.39 -2.38
CA ILE A 79 -2.40 -0.40 -1.39
C ILE A 79 -1.54 0.62 -2.12
N ALA A 80 -1.93 1.89 -2.08
CA ALA A 80 -1.08 3.01 -2.43
C ALA A 80 -0.52 3.63 -1.15
N LEU A 81 0.80 3.77 -1.09
CA LEU A 81 1.54 4.46 -0.04
C LEU A 81 1.95 5.82 -0.58
N CYS A 82 1.41 6.88 0.01
CA CYS A 82 1.56 8.24 -0.51
C CYS A 82 2.11 9.19 0.54
N SER A 83 3.02 10.03 0.10
CA SER A 83 3.39 11.24 0.83
C SER A 83 2.37 12.35 0.61
N SER A 84 1.72 12.88 1.65
CA SER A 84 0.84 14.05 1.50
C SER A 84 1.64 15.36 1.58
N ASP A 85 1.57 16.18 0.54
CA ASP A 85 2.42 17.37 0.31
C ASP A 85 2.34 18.46 1.41
N GLU A 86 1.26 18.50 2.21
CA GLU A 86 1.05 19.59 3.19
C GLU A 86 1.92 19.47 4.46
N ILE A 87 2.38 18.26 4.82
CA ILE A 87 3.30 18.04 5.96
C ILE A 87 4.77 18.04 5.49
N TYR A 88 4.99 17.98 4.16
CA TYR A 88 6.27 17.71 3.51
C TYR A 88 7.34 18.81 3.59
N ASN A 89 7.02 19.95 4.19
CA ASN A 89 7.97 21.05 4.30
C ASN A 89 8.97 20.93 5.48
N TYR A 90 8.88 19.90 6.34
CA TYR A 90 9.73 19.81 7.54
C TYR A 90 10.75 18.65 7.59
N GLU A 91 10.60 17.56 6.81
CA GLU A 91 11.44 16.35 6.97
C GLU A 91 11.95 15.72 5.66
N ASN A 92 12.33 16.51 4.64
CA ASN A 92 12.83 16.01 3.35
C ASN A 92 14.00 15.01 3.47
N ASP A 93 14.84 15.13 4.51
CA ASP A 93 15.96 14.20 4.73
C ASP A 93 15.52 12.83 5.24
N LYS A 94 14.37 12.73 5.93
CA LYS A 94 13.88 11.50 6.53
C LYS A 94 13.21 10.60 5.50
N LEU A 95 12.33 11.18 4.66
CA LEU A 95 11.51 10.45 3.68
C LEU A 95 12.24 10.30 2.35
N ASN A 96 13.48 9.80 2.41
CA ASN A 96 14.36 9.66 1.26
C ASN A 96 14.24 8.30 0.55
N GLN A 97 14.93 8.12 -0.59
CA GLN A 97 14.95 6.84 -1.32
C GLN A 97 15.32 5.64 -0.43
N GLY A 98 16.31 5.80 0.45
CA GLY A 98 16.74 4.74 1.37
C GLY A 98 15.63 4.37 2.35
N PHE A 99 14.91 5.37 2.90
CA PHE A 99 13.72 5.11 3.71
C PHE A 99 12.67 4.29 2.95
N VAL A 100 12.36 4.67 1.71
CA VAL A 100 11.34 3.96 0.92
C VAL A 100 11.75 2.51 0.65
N LEU A 101 12.96 2.31 0.12
CA LEU A 101 13.43 1.01 -0.34
C LEU A 101 13.80 0.05 0.80
N GLU A 102 14.35 0.55 1.89
CA GLU A 102 14.88 -0.27 2.99
C GLU A 102 13.89 -0.41 4.15
N LYS A 103 12.94 0.52 4.32
CA LYS A 103 12.01 0.53 5.45
C LYS A 103 10.55 0.45 5.01
N LEU A 104 10.08 1.41 4.23
CA LEU A 104 8.65 1.57 3.94
C LEU A 104 8.07 0.36 3.19
N ILE A 105 8.61 0.04 2.02
CA ILE A 105 8.13 -1.08 1.21
C ILE A 105 8.29 -2.42 1.94
N PRO A 106 9.47 -2.75 2.52
CA PRO A 106 9.62 -3.99 3.28
C PRO A 106 8.67 -4.09 4.49
N LYS A 107 8.41 -2.99 5.22
CA LYS A 107 7.45 -2.94 6.34
C LYS A 107 6.07 -3.38 5.84
N TYR A 108 5.52 -2.69 4.84
CA TYR A 108 4.14 -2.94 4.39
C TYR A 108 3.98 -4.27 3.67
N ILE A 109 4.94 -4.73 2.85
CA ILE A 109 4.90 -6.08 2.28
C ILE A 109 4.79 -7.11 3.40
N LYS A 110 5.70 -7.07 4.38
CA LYS A 110 5.74 -8.07 5.46
C LYS A 110 4.46 -8.07 6.29
N LEU A 111 3.92 -6.89 6.60
CA LEU A 111 2.67 -6.76 7.35
C LEU A 111 1.49 -7.38 6.59
N VAL A 112 1.37 -7.05 5.29
CA VAL A 112 0.34 -7.63 4.42
C VAL A 112 0.47 -9.15 4.42
N GLU A 113 1.68 -9.68 4.17
CA GLU A 113 1.94 -11.12 4.09
C GLU A 113 1.57 -11.85 5.39
N ILE A 114 1.84 -11.25 6.55
CA ILE A 114 1.42 -11.79 7.86
C ILE A 114 -0.11 -11.83 7.96
N ILE A 115 -0.80 -10.76 7.58
CA ILE A 115 -2.26 -10.64 7.72
C ILE A 115 -3.00 -11.64 6.82
N ILE A 116 -2.52 -11.81 5.58
CA ILE A 116 -3.16 -12.66 4.58
C ILE A 116 -2.61 -14.09 4.54
N ASN A 117 -1.48 -14.34 5.21
CA ASN A 117 -0.75 -15.61 5.17
C ASN A 117 -0.45 -16.09 3.73
N SER A 118 0.00 -15.16 2.89
CA SER A 118 0.28 -15.34 1.46
C SER A 118 1.21 -14.22 0.99
N ASN A 119 1.60 -14.22 -0.28
CA ASN A 119 2.53 -13.24 -0.83
C ASN A 119 1.83 -11.90 -1.15
N ALA A 120 2.58 -10.82 -0.95
CA ALA A 120 2.24 -9.48 -1.43
C ALA A 120 3.29 -9.03 -2.46
N TYR A 121 2.87 -8.21 -3.41
CA TYR A 121 3.70 -7.80 -4.54
C TYR A 121 3.79 -6.28 -4.59
N TYR A 122 5.00 -5.76 -4.44
CA TYR A 122 5.29 -4.41 -4.90
C TYR A 122 5.43 -4.46 -6.42
N HIS A 123 4.53 -3.81 -7.15
CA HIS A 123 4.39 -3.99 -8.61
C HIS A 123 4.63 -2.71 -9.41
N ARG A 124 4.53 -1.54 -8.78
CA ARG A 124 4.87 -0.24 -9.39
C ARG A 124 5.05 0.85 -8.34
N GLY A 125 5.66 1.94 -8.76
CA GLY A 125 5.83 3.16 -7.97
C GLY A 125 7.11 3.89 -8.35
N ASN A 126 7.38 5.02 -7.69
CA ASN A 126 8.51 5.90 -8.05
C ASN A 126 9.87 5.21 -7.91
N TYR A 127 9.98 4.24 -6.98
CA TYR A 127 11.24 3.52 -6.72
C TYR A 127 11.25 2.07 -7.20
N PHE A 128 10.28 1.68 -8.04
CA PHE A 128 10.10 0.28 -8.40
C PHE A 128 11.30 -0.30 -9.16
N LYS A 129 11.89 0.50 -10.07
CA LYS A 129 13.07 0.08 -10.83
C LYS A 129 14.26 -0.21 -9.90
N GLN A 130 14.53 0.68 -8.96
CA GLN A 130 15.62 0.55 -7.99
C GLN A 130 15.38 -0.64 -7.06
N TYR A 131 14.14 -0.87 -6.66
CA TYR A 131 13.78 -2.04 -5.86
C TYR A 131 14.07 -3.36 -6.60
N LYS A 132 13.71 -3.43 -7.89
CA LYS A 132 14.02 -4.60 -8.73
C LYS A 132 15.52 -4.87 -8.79
N GLU A 133 16.31 -3.83 -9.03
CA GLU A 133 17.78 -3.91 -9.05
C GLU A 133 18.34 -4.41 -7.70
N LEU A 134 17.83 -3.89 -6.57
CA LEU A 134 18.25 -4.32 -5.22
C LEU A 134 17.89 -5.78 -4.89
N LYS A 135 16.76 -6.28 -5.42
CA LYS A 135 16.27 -7.64 -5.17
C LYS A 135 16.76 -8.67 -6.19
N ASN A 136 17.48 -8.26 -7.23
CA ASN A 136 17.84 -9.09 -8.39
C ASN A 136 16.61 -9.69 -9.09
N LEU A 137 15.55 -8.88 -9.27
CA LEU A 137 14.27 -9.25 -9.91
C LEU A 137 14.10 -8.64 -11.31
#